data_AF-A0A7W4NHM5-F1
#
_entry.id   AF-A0A7W4NHM5-F1
#
_cell.length_a   1.000
_cell.length_b   1.000
_cell.length_c   1.000
_cell.angle_alpha   90.00
_cell.angle_beta   90.00
_cell.angle_gamma   90.00
#
_symmetry.space_group_name_H-M   'P 1'
#
loop_
_entity.id
_entity.type
_entity.pdbx_description
1 polymer ?
#
loop_
_entity_poly.entity_id
_entity_poly.type
_entity_poly.pdbx_seq_one_letter_code
_entity_poly.pdbx_strand_id
1 'polypeptide(L)'
;MSSISLYPSARPRSTRRPTRWSCTSERVTCRRCNHVWEDGDPAYRIACRGCDAAIGSPCRRPRGGNERVCHQRDTDALRQGLFEPCEGLSWDGRHDKPLPLYGGPVARACPVITGSPVNAEPGGIPAGASTDGRKQSPQIEKPWAA
;
A
#
# COMPACT_ATOMS: atom_id res chain seq x y z
N MET A 1 -30.34 0.34 40.99
CA MET A 1 -30.30 -0.21 39.63
C MET A 1 -29.26 0.60 38.85
N SER A 2 -28.10 0.02 38.54
CA SER A 2 -26.97 0.78 37.98
C SER A 2 -26.58 0.20 36.62
N SER A 3 -26.92 0.92 35.56
CA SER A 3 -26.69 0.49 34.17
C SER A 3 -25.23 0.67 33.77
N ILE A 4 -24.53 -0.43 33.48
CA ILE A 4 -23.19 -0.39 32.89
C ILE A 4 -23.34 -0.16 31.38
N SER A 5 -22.95 1.03 30.91
CA SER A 5 -22.99 1.37 29.48
C SER A 5 -21.83 0.70 28.73
N LEU A 6 -22.12 -0.40 28.02
CA LEU A 6 -21.16 -1.13 27.21
C LEU A 6 -20.95 -0.46 25.85
N TYR A 7 -20.23 0.66 25.81
CA TYR A 7 -19.69 1.17 24.54
C TYR A 7 -18.60 0.22 24.01
N PRO A 8 -18.71 -0.28 22.76
CA PRO A 8 -17.66 -1.12 22.20
C PRO A 8 -16.39 -0.30 21.99
N SER A 9 -15.33 -0.67 22.70
CA SER A 9 -14.02 -0.01 22.64
C SER A 9 -13.50 0.00 21.19
N ALA A 10 -13.58 1.18 20.55
CA ALA A 10 -13.00 1.41 19.25
C ALA A 10 -11.48 1.33 19.37
N ARG A 11 -10.91 0.16 19.02
CA ARG A 11 -9.46 -0.04 19.00
C ARG A 11 -8.83 1.10 18.17
N PRO A 12 -7.81 1.81 18.70
CA PRO A 12 -7.21 2.93 18.00
C PRO A 12 -6.69 2.46 16.64
N ARG A 13 -7.04 3.20 15.58
CA ARG A 13 -6.47 2.97 14.25
C ARG A 13 -4.95 3.12 14.37
N SER A 14 -4.22 2.08 13.95
CA SER A 14 -2.76 2.05 14.02
C SER A 14 -2.16 3.34 13.44
N THR A 15 -1.51 4.13 14.31
CA THR A 15 -0.77 5.34 13.94
C THR A 15 0.59 5.04 13.29
N ARG A 16 0.93 3.75 13.08
CA ARG A 16 2.13 3.35 12.35
C ARG A 16 2.07 3.92 10.93
N ARG A 17 3.16 4.58 10.52
CA ARG A 17 3.34 5.01 9.13
C ARG A 17 3.14 3.81 8.19
N PRO A 18 2.47 3.99 7.05
CA PRO A 18 2.31 2.93 6.06
C PRO A 18 3.68 2.51 5.53
N THR A 19 3.98 1.21 5.63
CA THR A 19 5.25 0.60 5.20
C THR A 19 5.25 0.20 3.72
N ARG A 20 4.11 0.35 3.03
CA ARG A 20 3.94 0.04 1.60
C ARG A 20 3.00 1.04 0.96
N TRP A 21 3.17 1.27 -0.33
CA TRP A 21 2.35 2.15 -1.16
C TRP A 21 1.93 1.40 -2.43
N SER A 22 0.67 1.53 -2.83
CA SER A 22 0.08 0.85 -4.00
C SER A 22 -0.26 1.84 -5.10
N CYS A 23 0.22 1.62 -6.33
CA CYS A 23 -0.21 2.43 -7.48
C CYS A 23 -1.41 1.78 -8.17
N THR A 24 -2.47 2.56 -8.45
CA THR A 24 -3.72 2.08 -9.07
C THR A 24 -3.80 2.38 -10.57
N SER A 25 -2.95 3.28 -11.06
CA SER A 25 -2.91 3.78 -12.44
C SER A 25 -1.57 3.48 -13.13
N GLU A 26 -0.90 2.43 -12.69
CA GLU A 26 0.36 1.96 -13.25
C GLU A 26 0.16 0.56 -13.80
N ARG A 27 0.88 0.24 -14.89
CA ARG A 27 0.82 -1.02 -15.63
C ARG A 27 0.68 -2.24 -14.72
N VAL A 28 -0.38 -3.01 -14.94
CA VAL A 28 -0.61 -4.31 -14.30
C VAL A 28 -0.64 -5.42 -15.34
N THR A 29 -0.27 -6.63 -14.92
CA THR A 29 -0.29 -7.83 -15.76
C THR A 29 -1.03 -8.94 -15.02
N CYS A 30 -1.96 -9.60 -15.70
CA CYS A 30 -2.57 -10.81 -15.16
C CYS A 30 -1.57 -11.96 -15.18
N ARG A 31 -1.23 -12.52 -14.02
CA ARG A 31 -0.28 -13.65 -13.87
C ARG A 31 -0.77 -14.97 -14.46
N ARG A 32 -1.93 -14.99 -15.13
CA ARG A 32 -2.60 -16.19 -15.63
C ARG A 32 -2.71 -16.19 -17.15
N CYS A 33 -3.34 -15.18 -17.74
CA CYS A 33 -3.41 -15.02 -19.20
C CYS A 33 -2.31 -14.11 -19.77
N ASN A 34 -1.42 -13.55 -18.93
CA ASN A 34 -0.36 -12.61 -19.30
C ASN A 34 -0.85 -11.31 -19.99
N HIS A 35 -2.16 -11.05 -20.03
CA HIS A 35 -2.69 -9.79 -20.54
C HIS A 35 -2.21 -8.60 -19.69
N VAL A 36 -1.86 -7.51 -20.38
CA VAL A 36 -1.25 -6.31 -19.79
C VAL A 36 -2.21 -5.14 -19.95
N TRP A 37 -2.46 -4.41 -18.87
CA TRP A 37 -3.19 -3.13 -18.89
C TRP A 37 -2.23 -2.02 -18.53
N GLU A 38 -1.86 -1.20 -19.53
CA GLU A 38 -0.86 -0.12 -19.39
C GLU A 38 -1.33 1.00 -18.45
N ASP A 39 -2.61 1.42 -18.53
CA ASP A 39 -3.21 2.47 -17.70
C ASP A 39 -3.57 2.03 -16.26
N GLY A 40 -3.11 0.85 -15.84
CA GLY A 40 -3.50 0.21 -14.59
C GLY A 40 -4.79 -0.61 -14.69
N ASP A 41 -5.24 -1.11 -13.55
CA ASP A 41 -6.31 -2.12 -13.49
C ASP A 41 -7.67 -1.51 -13.90
N PRO A 42 -8.34 -2.03 -14.96
CA PRO A 42 -9.63 -1.52 -15.42
C PRO A 42 -10.73 -1.48 -14.35
N ALA A 43 -10.64 -2.27 -13.28
CA ALA A 43 -11.57 -2.20 -12.17
C ALA A 43 -11.63 -0.81 -11.51
N TYR A 44 -10.52 -0.05 -11.54
CA TYR A 44 -10.48 1.31 -11.00
C TYR A 44 -11.29 2.32 -11.83
N ARG A 45 -11.77 1.95 -13.02
CA ARG A 45 -12.78 2.73 -13.79
C ARG A 45 -14.16 2.73 -13.11
N ILE A 46 -14.39 1.88 -12.11
CA ILE A 46 -15.65 1.78 -11.35
C ILE A 46 -15.48 2.26 -9.90
N ALA A 47 -16.43 3.06 -9.41
CA ALA A 47 -16.52 3.43 -8.00
C ALA A 47 -16.82 2.21 -7.11
N CYS A 48 -16.17 2.09 -5.96
CA CYS A 48 -16.36 0.92 -5.09
C CYS A 48 -17.67 1.06 -4.30
N ARG A 49 -18.76 0.39 -4.75
CA ARG A 49 -20.05 0.32 -4.02
C ARG A 49 -19.98 -0.19 -2.58
N GLY A 50 -18.82 -0.71 -2.17
CA GLY A 50 -18.61 -1.24 -0.82
C GLY A 50 -18.07 -0.22 0.19
N CYS A 51 -17.54 0.92 -0.24
CA CYS A 51 -16.96 1.94 0.65
C CYS A 51 -16.89 3.34 0.03
N ASP A 52 -17.62 3.53 -1.06
CA ASP A 52 -17.77 4.79 -1.81
C ASP A 52 -16.44 5.44 -2.20
N ALA A 53 -15.41 4.59 -2.40
CA ALA A 53 -14.15 5.00 -2.96
C ALA A 53 -14.34 5.32 -4.44
N ALA A 54 -14.01 6.55 -4.82
CA ALA A 54 -14.12 7.06 -6.17
C ALA A 54 -13.32 6.24 -7.20
N ILE A 55 -13.59 6.51 -8.47
CA ILE A 55 -12.79 6.06 -9.62
C ILE A 55 -11.30 6.40 -9.37
N GLY A 56 -10.39 5.50 -9.76
CA GLY A 56 -8.95 5.58 -9.48
C GLY A 56 -8.54 5.37 -8.02
N SER A 57 -9.43 5.59 -7.05
CA SER A 57 -9.08 5.57 -5.62
C SER A 57 -9.06 4.15 -5.04
N PRO A 58 -8.11 3.82 -4.13
CA PRO A 58 -8.04 2.55 -3.42
C PRO A 58 -9.29 2.27 -2.58
N CYS A 59 -9.53 0.99 -2.27
CA CYS A 59 -10.56 0.60 -1.31
C CYS A 59 -10.26 1.19 0.07
N ARG A 60 -11.26 1.82 0.71
CA ARG A 60 -11.15 2.43 2.05
C ARG A 60 -11.49 1.47 3.19
N ARG A 61 -11.85 0.21 2.89
CA ARG A 61 -12.24 -0.77 3.93
C ARG A 61 -11.00 -1.21 4.74
N PRO A 62 -11.08 -1.24 6.09
CA PRO A 62 -9.99 -1.71 6.94
C PRO A 62 -9.79 -3.23 6.92
N ARG A 63 -10.62 -3.98 6.19
CA ARG A 63 -10.43 -5.41 5.90
C ARG A 63 -10.21 -5.57 4.39
N GLY A 64 -9.08 -6.17 4.02
CA GLY A 64 -8.72 -6.51 2.63
C GLY A 64 -7.62 -5.65 2.01
N GLY A 65 -7.34 -4.47 2.57
CA GLY A 65 -6.27 -3.58 2.10
C GLY A 65 -6.50 -3.02 0.70
N ASN A 66 -5.46 -2.37 0.20
CA ASN A 66 -5.40 -1.80 -1.14
C ASN A 66 -4.17 -2.29 -1.92
N GLU A 67 -3.58 -3.42 -1.51
CA GLU A 67 -2.55 -4.13 -2.29
C GLU A 67 -3.13 -4.81 -3.55
N ARG A 68 -4.46 -5.01 -3.57
CA ARG A 68 -5.24 -5.58 -4.67
C ARG A 68 -6.55 -4.81 -4.80
N VAL A 69 -7.18 -4.91 -5.96
CA VAL A 69 -8.59 -4.52 -6.13
C VAL A 69 -9.47 -5.36 -5.22
N CYS A 70 -10.43 -4.72 -4.54
CA CYS A 70 -11.37 -5.42 -3.69
C CYS A 70 -12.37 -6.23 -4.54
N HIS A 71 -12.70 -7.44 -4.08
CA HIS A 71 -13.56 -8.39 -4.80
C HIS A 71 -14.82 -7.75 -5.40
N GLN A 72 -15.54 -6.90 -4.64
CA GLN A 72 -16.79 -6.31 -5.12
C GLN A 72 -16.60 -5.44 -6.38
N ARG A 73 -15.55 -4.62 -6.43
CA ARG A 73 -15.22 -3.78 -7.59
C ARG A 73 -14.75 -4.62 -8.78
N ASP A 74 -14.03 -5.70 -8.50
CA ASP A 74 -13.56 -6.64 -9.53
C ASP A 74 -14.72 -7.41 -10.18
N THR A 75 -15.68 -7.90 -9.37
CA THR A 75 -16.93 -8.52 -9.85
C THR A 75 -17.75 -7.54 -10.68
N ASP A 76 -17.82 -6.27 -10.30
CA ASP A 76 -18.57 -5.28 -11.06
C ASP A 76 -17.90 -4.93 -12.39
N ALA A 77 -16.57 -4.93 -12.44
CA ALA A 77 -15.80 -4.75 -13.68
C ALA A 77 -15.92 -5.95 -14.64
N LEU A 78 -15.95 -7.19 -14.11
CA LEU A 78 -16.29 -8.39 -14.88
C LEU A 78 -17.71 -8.27 -15.49
N ARG A 79 -18.70 -7.85 -14.69
CA ARG A 79 -20.09 -7.68 -15.14
C ARG A 79 -20.27 -6.57 -16.19
N GLN A 80 -19.41 -5.55 -16.17
CA GLN A 80 -19.40 -4.47 -17.17
C GLN A 80 -18.54 -4.80 -18.41
N GLY A 81 -17.94 -5.99 -18.50
CA GLY A 81 -17.09 -6.37 -19.63
C GLY A 81 -15.78 -5.56 -19.73
N LEU A 82 -15.26 -5.03 -18.60
CA LEU A 82 -14.05 -4.21 -18.60
C LEU A 82 -12.74 -5.03 -18.67
N PHE A 83 -12.83 -6.35 -18.70
CA PHE A 83 -11.68 -7.24 -18.86
C PHE A 83 -11.86 -8.13 -20.07
N GLU A 84 -10.76 -8.37 -20.76
CA GLU A 84 -10.67 -9.44 -21.74
C GLU A 84 -10.99 -10.80 -21.12
N PRO A 85 -11.52 -11.76 -21.92
CA PRO A 85 -11.66 -13.14 -21.53
C PRO A 85 -10.36 -13.72 -20.97
N CYS A 86 -10.48 -14.58 -19.97
CA CYS A 86 -9.34 -15.23 -19.33
C CYS A 86 -9.59 -16.72 -19.21
N GLU A 87 -8.79 -17.53 -19.90
CA GLU A 87 -8.86 -18.99 -19.77
C GLU A 87 -8.24 -19.48 -18.45
N GLY A 88 -7.41 -18.64 -17.82
CA GLY A 88 -6.71 -18.93 -16.57
C GLY A 88 -7.29 -18.26 -15.32
N LEU A 89 -8.61 -17.96 -15.28
CA LEU A 89 -9.24 -17.36 -14.09
C LEU A 89 -8.86 -18.11 -12.80
N SER A 90 -8.69 -17.37 -11.71
CA SER A 90 -8.55 -17.97 -10.38
C SER A 90 -9.83 -18.71 -9.97
N TRP A 91 -9.74 -19.55 -8.94
CA TRP A 91 -10.85 -20.38 -8.43
C TRP A 91 -12.13 -19.60 -8.07
N ASP A 92 -12.02 -18.29 -7.84
CA ASP A 92 -13.09 -17.34 -7.55
C ASP A 92 -13.53 -16.52 -8.78
N GLY A 93 -13.13 -16.92 -9.99
CA GLY A 93 -13.56 -16.34 -11.26
C GLY A 93 -12.91 -14.99 -11.59
N ARG A 94 -11.70 -14.72 -11.08
CA ARG A 94 -11.03 -13.40 -11.20
C ARG A 94 -9.68 -13.47 -11.93
N HIS A 95 -9.20 -12.31 -12.36
CA HIS A 95 -7.82 -12.16 -12.86
C HIS A 95 -6.85 -12.02 -11.68
N ASP A 96 -5.72 -12.73 -11.66
CA ASP A 96 -4.66 -12.54 -10.65
C ASP A 96 -3.67 -11.46 -11.09
N LYS A 97 -4.07 -10.20 -10.84
CA LYS A 97 -3.39 -8.97 -11.26
C LYS A 97 -3.01 -8.17 -10.00
N PRO A 98 -1.84 -8.41 -9.39
CA PRO A 98 -1.39 -7.63 -8.24
C PRO A 98 -1.08 -6.19 -8.67
N LEU A 99 -1.36 -5.23 -7.81
CA LEU A 99 -0.97 -3.84 -8.05
C LEU A 99 0.54 -3.67 -7.79
N PRO A 100 1.23 -2.74 -8.48
CA PRO A 100 2.60 -2.36 -8.13
C PRO A 100 2.68 -1.86 -6.69
N LEU A 101 3.63 -2.42 -5.93
CA LEU A 101 3.85 -2.11 -4.51
C LEU A 101 5.24 -1.54 -4.28
N TYR A 102 5.29 -0.43 -3.54
CA TYR A 102 6.49 0.35 -3.27
C TYR A 102 6.80 0.39 -1.78
N GLY A 103 8.09 0.39 -1.42
CA GLY A 103 8.55 0.54 -0.02
C GLY A 103 8.46 1.97 0.52
N GLY A 104 8.15 2.95 -0.33
CA GLY A 104 8.00 4.36 0.04
C GLY A 104 6.97 5.07 -0.84
N PRO A 105 6.62 6.33 -0.50
CA PRO A 105 5.69 7.12 -1.30
C PRO A 105 6.28 7.41 -2.68
N VAL A 106 5.52 7.08 -3.72
CA VAL A 106 5.80 7.45 -5.11
C VAL A 106 4.60 8.20 -5.69
N ALA A 107 4.80 8.90 -6.80
CA ALA A 107 3.73 9.67 -7.45
C ALA A 107 2.51 8.79 -7.76
N ARG A 108 1.30 9.29 -7.46
CA ARG A 108 -0.01 8.63 -7.67
C ARG A 108 -0.24 7.34 -6.86
N ALA A 109 0.75 6.82 -6.12
CA ALA A 109 0.52 5.71 -5.21
C ALA A 109 -0.19 6.15 -3.93
N CYS A 110 -1.01 5.26 -3.38
CA CYS A 110 -1.73 5.46 -2.14
C CYS A 110 -1.15 4.59 -1.01
N PRO A 111 -1.20 5.04 0.25
CA PRO A 111 -0.67 4.27 1.37
C PRO A 111 -1.46 2.98 1.57
N VAL A 112 -0.76 1.86 1.82
CA VAL A 112 -1.40 0.57 2.11
C VAL A 112 -1.84 0.54 3.57
N ILE A 113 -3.14 0.37 3.80
CA ILE A 113 -3.75 0.45 5.15
C ILE A 113 -3.89 -0.90 5.88
N THR A 114 -3.58 -2.02 5.22
CA THR A 114 -3.50 -3.36 5.85
C THR A 114 -2.41 -4.20 5.21
N GLY A 115 -1.69 -4.99 6.02
CA GLY A 115 -0.71 -5.95 5.54
C GLY A 115 0.35 -6.20 6.62
N SER A 116 1.07 -7.30 6.52
CA SER A 116 2.35 -7.43 7.23
C SER A 116 3.33 -6.43 6.59
N PRO A 117 4.25 -5.81 7.36
CA PRO A 117 5.33 -5.05 6.77
C PRO A 117 6.14 -5.98 5.84
N VAL A 118 6.62 -5.45 4.72
CA VAL A 118 7.72 -6.14 4.02
C VAL A 118 8.89 -6.23 4.99
N ASN A 119 9.42 -7.44 5.12
CA ASN A 119 10.64 -7.70 5.88
C ASN A 119 11.72 -6.72 5.42
N ALA A 120 12.09 -5.80 6.32
CA ALA A 120 13.28 -4.98 6.12
C ALA A 120 14.47 -5.93 6.00
N GLU A 121 15.22 -5.82 4.91
CA GLU A 121 16.45 -6.60 4.78
C GLU A 121 17.43 -6.22 5.90
N PRO A 122 18.25 -7.16 6.40
CA PRO A 122 19.00 -7.01 7.63
C PRO A 122 20.26 -6.13 7.45
N GLY A 123 20.04 -4.83 7.21
CA GLY A 123 21.07 -3.79 7.15
C GLY A 123 20.94 -2.84 8.34
N GLY A 124 21.63 -3.14 9.44
CA GLY A 124 21.51 -2.37 10.67
C GLY A 124 22.16 -0.99 10.60
N ILE A 125 21.48 0.01 11.17
CA ILE A 125 22.12 1.19 11.76
C ILE A 125 21.63 1.23 13.21
N PRO A 126 22.51 1.10 14.23
CA PRO A 126 22.08 1.16 15.62
C PRO A 126 21.55 2.55 15.97
N ALA A 127 20.48 2.57 16.78
CA ALA A 127 19.98 3.81 17.36
C ALA A 127 21.07 4.49 18.21
N GLY A 128 21.10 5.82 18.18
CA GLY A 128 22.18 6.60 18.77
C GLY A 128 22.38 6.35 20.27
N ALA A 129 23.61 6.08 20.66
CA ALA A 129 24.06 6.23 22.04
C ALA A 129 24.32 7.72 22.32
N SER A 130 23.41 8.36 23.05
CA SER A 130 23.70 9.62 23.74
C SER A 130 24.29 9.32 25.12
N THR A 131 25.52 9.75 25.35
CA THR A 131 26.04 10.05 26.70
C THR A 131 27.00 11.24 26.62
N ASP A 132 26.81 12.22 27.50
CA ASP A 132 27.65 13.42 27.66
C ASP A 132 29.15 13.15 27.84
N GLY A 133 30.01 14.08 27.38
CA GLY A 133 31.46 13.81 27.37
C GLY A 133 32.47 14.97 27.17
N ARG A 134 32.11 16.23 27.47
CA ARG A 134 33.03 17.34 27.91
C ARG A 134 34.47 17.45 27.32
N LYS A 135 34.74 18.60 26.64
CA LYS A 135 36.07 19.22 26.31
C LYS A 135 36.91 18.46 25.25
N GLN A 136 37.75 19.06 24.40
CA GLN A 136 38.38 20.38 24.39
C GLN A 136 38.76 20.80 22.94
N SER A 137 38.63 22.09 22.58
CA SER A 137 39.46 22.74 21.53
C SER A 137 40.81 23.15 22.15
N PRO A 138 41.88 23.57 21.40
CA PRO A 138 41.94 24.02 20.00
C PRO A 138 43.10 23.31 19.23
N GLN A 139 43.77 23.77 18.14
CA GLN A 139 43.72 24.92 17.19
C GLN A 139 44.56 24.56 15.92
N ILE A 140 44.67 25.46 14.92
CA ILE A 140 45.85 25.62 13.99
C ILE A 140 46.09 24.45 12.99
N GLU A 141 46.37 24.58 11.68
CA GLU A 141 46.47 25.71 10.72
C GLU A 141 46.23 25.20 9.27
N LYS A 142 45.99 26.12 8.31
CA LYS A 142 46.12 25.92 6.85
C LYS A 142 47.57 26.35 6.43
N PRO A 143 48.11 26.20 5.18
CA PRO A 143 47.41 25.97 3.89
C PRO A 143 48.15 25.17 2.77
N TRP A 144 47.44 24.99 1.64
CA TRP A 144 47.84 24.97 0.20
C TRP A 144 49.08 24.21 -0.35
N ALA A 145 48.94 23.82 -1.63
CA ALA A 145 49.95 23.39 -2.63
C ALA A 145 50.32 21.88 -2.62
N ALA A 146 50.44 21.20 -3.77
CA ALA A 146 50.29 21.63 -5.18
C ALA A 146 49.56 20.56 -6.01
#